data_AF-A0A954SYD6-F1
#
_entry.id   AF-A0A954SYD6-F1
#
_cell.length_a   1.000
_cell.length_b   1.000
_cell.length_c   1.000
_cell.angle_alpha   90.00
_cell.angle_beta   90.00
_cell.angle_gamma   90.00
#
_symmetry.space_group_name_H-M   'P 1'
#
loop_
_entity.id
_entity.type
_entity.pdbx_description
1 polymer ?
#
loop_
_entity_poly.entity_id
_entity_poly.type
_entity_poly.pdbx_seq_one_letter_code
_entity_poly.pdbx_strand_id
1 'polypeptide(L)'
;LCDTRARADNDEVARGRRRMAYDVLAQGSEMVADSMLPRLLAPDTAMRFPERVDALRQVISRTAPSAIAAAQRGMSVRLDVTSWLGAIDTPALLICGVEDEISRPEEMEGMAAAMPNGRFICVPDAGHMAPLENPEFVNRSIDAFLFSA
;
A
#
# COMPACT_ATOMS: atom_id res chain seq x y z
N LEU A 1 -9.40 -3.62 -3.82
CA LEU A 1 -8.25 -3.65 -2.89
C LEU A 1 -7.05 -3.10 -3.65
N CYS A 2 -6.27 -2.19 -3.05
CA CYS A 2 -5.16 -1.52 -3.73
C CYS A 2 -3.92 -1.57 -2.83
N ASP A 3 -2.76 -1.95 -3.38
CA ASP A 3 -1.45 -1.90 -2.73
C ASP A 3 -1.49 -2.42 -1.28
N THR A 4 -1.94 -3.66 -1.11
CA THR A 4 -2.23 -4.23 0.21
C THR A 4 -1.90 -5.72 0.27
N ARG A 5 -2.00 -6.30 1.47
CA ARG A 5 -1.81 -7.73 1.67
C ARG A 5 -2.72 -8.30 2.75
N ALA A 6 -3.07 -9.58 2.62
CA ALA A 6 -3.85 -10.36 3.60
C ALA A 6 -2.97 -10.98 4.70
N ARG A 7 -1.71 -11.27 4.39
CA ARG A 7 -0.78 -11.92 5.31
C ARG A 7 -0.43 -11.03 6.49
N ALA A 8 -0.20 -11.63 7.66
CA ALA A 8 0.40 -10.92 8.78
C ALA A 8 1.86 -10.54 8.49
N ASP A 9 2.34 -9.47 9.13
CA ASP A 9 3.77 -9.17 9.19
C ASP A 9 4.49 -10.32 9.92
N ASN A 10 5.66 -10.73 9.42
CA ASN A 10 6.52 -11.64 10.17
C ASN A 10 7.10 -10.92 11.41
N ASP A 11 7.72 -11.67 12.33
CA ASP A 11 8.24 -11.13 13.59
C ASP A 11 9.23 -9.96 13.40
N GLU A 12 10.05 -10.01 12.34
CA GLU A 12 11.02 -8.95 12.03
C GLU A 12 10.31 -7.66 11.61
N VAL A 13 9.38 -7.75 10.66
CA VAL A 13 8.60 -6.61 10.20
C VAL A 13 7.77 -6.06 11.36
N ALA A 14 7.10 -6.90 12.15
CA ALA A 14 6.32 -6.48 13.33
C ALA A 14 7.17 -5.80 14.42
N ARG A 15 8.44 -6.22 14.61
CA ARG A 15 9.40 -5.47 15.46
C ARG A 15 9.73 -4.11 14.86
N GLY A 16 9.98 -4.04 13.55
CA GLY A 16 10.22 -2.79 12.83
C GLY A 16 9.04 -1.80 12.95
N ARG A 17 7.80 -2.28 12.80
CA ARG A 17 6.58 -1.50 13.03
C ARG A 17 6.54 -0.90 14.44
N ARG A 18 6.77 -1.73 15.48
CA ARG A 18 6.79 -1.26 16.88
C ARG A 18 7.91 -0.25 17.12
N ARG A 19 9.07 -0.43 16.49
CA ARG A 19 10.19 0.50 16.57
C ARG A 19 9.85 1.84 15.95
N MET A 20 9.31 1.85 14.73
CA MET A 20 8.82 3.06 14.05
C MET A 20 7.78 3.79 14.91
N ALA A 21 6.86 3.06 15.55
CA ALA A 21 5.85 3.64 16.44
C ALA A 21 6.45 4.34 17.67
N TYR A 22 7.59 3.88 18.17
CA TYR A 22 8.32 4.54 19.26
C TYR A 22 9.08 5.76 18.73
N ASP A 23 9.82 5.58 17.64
CA ASP A 23 10.72 6.59 17.09
C ASP A 23 9.94 7.84 16.61
N VAL A 24 8.80 7.65 15.92
CA VAL A 24 7.97 8.76 15.43
C VAL A 24 7.43 9.64 16.57
N LEU A 25 7.12 9.05 17.73
CA LEU A 25 6.66 9.82 18.90
C LEU A 25 7.77 10.68 19.51
N ALA A 26 9.02 10.24 19.40
CA ALA A 26 10.18 10.95 19.94
C ALA A 26 10.71 12.03 18.98
N GLN A 27 10.66 11.76 17.67
CA GLN A 27 11.37 12.56 16.65
C GLN A 27 10.43 13.29 15.68
N GLY A 28 9.13 12.99 15.69
CA GLY A 28 8.15 13.61 14.81
C GLY A 28 8.01 12.91 13.46
N SER A 29 7.02 13.33 12.68
CA SER A 29 6.59 12.63 11.45
C SER A 29 7.50 12.83 10.25
N GLU A 30 8.35 13.86 10.26
CA GLU A 30 9.26 14.16 9.13
C GLU A 30 10.26 13.02 8.89
N MET A 31 10.74 12.36 9.96
CA MET A 31 11.61 11.18 9.84
C MET A 31 10.94 10.03 9.07
N VAL A 32 9.60 9.94 9.14
CA VAL A 32 8.83 8.90 8.46
C VAL A 32 8.79 9.21 6.97
N ALA A 33 8.66 10.49 6.59
CA ALA A 33 8.72 10.89 5.19
C ALA A 33 10.07 10.53 4.58
N ASP A 34 11.17 10.85 5.26
CA ASP A 34 12.53 10.54 4.77
C ASP A 34 12.78 9.04 4.59
N SER A 35 12.29 8.22 5.53
CA SER A 35 12.51 6.78 5.48
C SER A 35 11.54 6.01 4.57
N MET A 36 10.31 6.49 4.40
CA MET A 36 9.27 5.78 3.64
C MET A 36 9.16 6.22 2.19
N LEU A 37 9.37 7.50 1.85
CA LEU A 37 9.16 7.99 0.48
C LEU A 37 9.90 7.18 -0.60
N PRO A 38 11.18 6.81 -0.43
CA PRO A 38 11.89 6.01 -1.43
C PRO A 38 11.32 4.60 -1.62
N ARG A 39 10.56 4.08 -0.65
CA ARG A 39 9.96 2.75 -0.68
C ARG A 39 8.50 2.76 -1.13
N LEU A 40 7.84 3.91 -1.07
CA LEU A 40 6.43 4.07 -1.41
C LEU A 40 6.19 4.26 -2.91
N LEU A 41 7.22 4.68 -3.65
CA LEU A 41 7.09 5.16 -5.02
C LEU A 41 8.00 4.36 -5.94
N ALA A 42 7.61 4.26 -7.20
CA ALA A 42 8.45 3.76 -8.27
C ALA A 42 9.74 4.61 -8.40
N PRO A 43 10.87 4.00 -8.82
CA PRO A 43 12.17 4.67 -8.94
C PRO A 43 12.13 5.99 -9.72
N ASP A 44 11.35 6.04 -10.79
CA ASP A 44 11.30 7.19 -11.71
C ASP A 44 10.26 8.25 -11.30
N THR A 45 9.43 7.99 -10.29
CA THR A 45 8.34 8.90 -9.89
C THR A 45 8.86 10.26 -9.43
N ALA A 46 9.96 10.30 -8.69
CA ALA A 46 10.55 11.56 -8.23
C ALA A 46 11.06 12.44 -9.38
N MET A 47 11.53 11.82 -10.47
CA MET A 47 11.96 12.53 -11.67
C MET A 47 10.76 13.00 -12.51
N ARG A 48 9.74 12.16 -12.66
CA ARG A 48 8.58 12.42 -13.53
C ARG A 48 7.58 13.38 -12.90
N PHE A 49 7.37 13.27 -11.59
CA PHE A 49 6.30 13.94 -10.85
C PHE A 49 6.79 14.46 -9.49
N PRO A 50 7.82 15.33 -9.46
CA PRO A 50 8.39 15.85 -8.21
C PRO A 50 7.32 16.52 -7.31
N GLU A 51 6.32 17.16 -7.90
CA GLU A 51 5.21 17.79 -7.18
C GLU A 51 4.36 16.78 -6.41
N ARG A 52 4.19 15.55 -6.93
CA ARG A 52 3.44 14.48 -6.24
C ARG A 52 4.25 13.94 -5.07
N VAL A 53 5.57 13.83 -5.23
CA VAL A 53 6.48 13.42 -4.15
C VAL A 53 6.48 14.45 -3.02
N ASP A 54 6.56 15.73 -3.36
CA ASP A 54 6.49 16.82 -2.38
C ASP A 54 5.14 16.87 -1.67
N ALA A 55 4.03 16.68 -2.40
CA ALA A 55 2.71 16.60 -1.80
C ALA A 55 2.60 15.42 -0.82
N LEU A 56 3.10 14.24 -1.19
CA LEU A 56 3.10 13.07 -0.32
C LEU A 56 3.98 13.29 0.92
N ARG A 57 5.15 13.91 0.76
CA ARG A 57 6.01 14.33 1.87
C ARG A 57 5.25 15.23 2.85
N GLN A 58 4.54 16.24 2.34
CA GLN A 58 3.76 17.15 3.18
C GLN A 58 2.63 16.44 3.92
N VAL A 59 1.95 15.48 3.28
CA VAL A 59 0.92 14.66 3.93
C VAL A 59 1.52 13.86 5.09
N ILE A 60 2.65 13.18 4.88
CA ILE A 60 3.31 12.39 5.92
C ILE A 60 3.77 13.31 7.07
N SER A 61 4.49 14.39 6.76
CA SER A 61 5.02 15.31 7.77
C SER A 61 3.95 16.01 8.59
N ARG A 62 2.74 16.23 8.04
CA ARG A 62 1.60 16.84 8.75
C ARG A 62 0.74 15.82 9.51
N THR A 63 0.92 14.53 9.27
CA THR A 63 0.18 13.50 10.00
C THR A 63 0.67 13.47 11.44
N ALA A 64 -0.23 13.49 12.42
CA ALA A 64 0.15 13.50 13.82
C ALA A 64 1.02 12.27 14.17
N PRO A 65 2.13 12.43 14.90
CA PRO A 65 2.99 11.30 15.29
C PRO A 65 2.23 10.18 15.99
N SER A 66 1.24 10.52 16.83
CA SER A 66 0.38 9.55 17.50
C SER A 66 -0.48 8.73 16.54
N ALA A 67 -0.93 9.31 15.44
CA ALA A 67 -1.69 8.60 14.41
C ALA A 67 -0.80 7.60 13.66
N ILE A 68 0.41 8.02 13.27
CA ILE A 68 1.39 7.11 12.64
C ILE A 68 1.76 5.98 13.61
N ALA A 69 2.05 6.29 14.87
CA ALA A 69 2.37 5.29 15.88
C ALA A 69 1.22 4.29 16.09
N ALA A 70 -0.03 4.77 16.13
CA ALA A 70 -1.20 3.90 16.24
C ALA A 70 -1.33 2.97 15.03
N ALA A 71 -1.17 3.49 13.80
CA ALA A 71 -1.21 2.69 12.59
C ALA A 71 -0.12 1.61 12.55
N GLN A 72 1.12 1.96 12.91
CA GLN A 72 2.23 1.01 12.98
C GLN A 72 1.99 -0.08 14.03
N ARG A 73 1.47 0.28 15.22
CA ARG A 73 1.10 -0.70 16.26
C ARG A 73 0.00 -1.63 15.77
N GLY A 74 -1.04 -1.09 15.11
CA GLY A 74 -2.12 -1.87 14.52
C GLY A 74 -1.60 -2.89 13.49
N MET A 75 -0.74 -2.45 12.58
CA MET A 75 -0.11 -3.35 11.60
C MET A 75 0.74 -4.44 12.27
N SER A 76 1.47 -4.10 13.35
CA SER A 76 2.34 -5.06 14.05
C SER A 76 1.62 -6.24 14.70
N VAL A 77 0.30 -6.12 14.91
CA VAL A 77 -0.54 -7.15 15.53
C VAL A 77 -1.64 -7.63 14.58
N ARG A 78 -1.59 -7.21 13.30
CA ARG A 78 -2.61 -7.58 12.32
C ARG A 78 -2.60 -9.09 12.11
N LEU A 79 -3.78 -9.70 12.20
CA LEU A 79 -3.97 -11.12 11.96
C LEU A 79 -3.70 -11.47 10.50
N ASP A 80 -3.24 -12.70 10.27
CA ASP A 80 -3.23 -13.29 8.95
C ASP A 80 -4.66 -13.69 8.59
N VAL A 81 -5.18 -13.11 7.51
CA VAL A 81 -6.54 -13.37 7.01
C VAL A 81 -6.55 -14.07 5.66
N THR A 82 -5.42 -14.67 5.25
CA THR A 82 -5.29 -15.35 3.95
C THR A 82 -6.30 -16.49 3.80
N SER A 83 -6.60 -17.22 4.87
CA SER A 83 -7.60 -18.29 4.86
C SER A 83 -9.04 -17.82 4.68
N TRP A 84 -9.31 -16.52 4.83
CA TRP A 84 -10.64 -15.94 4.69
C TRP A 84 -10.96 -15.53 3.25
N LEU A 85 -9.94 -15.40 2.39
CA LEU A 85 -10.09 -14.91 1.03
C LEU A 85 -11.05 -15.76 0.20
N GLY A 86 -11.03 -17.09 0.40
CA GLY A 86 -11.91 -18.03 -0.28
C GLY A 86 -13.40 -17.91 0.07
N ALA A 87 -13.74 -17.17 1.14
CA ALA A 87 -15.13 -16.90 1.54
C ALA A 87 -15.67 -15.57 0.97
N ILE A 88 -14.87 -14.83 0.19
CA ILE A 88 -15.30 -13.56 -0.43
C ILE A 88 -15.99 -13.88 -1.76
N ASP A 89 -17.31 -14.03 -1.71
CA ASP A 89 -18.11 -14.42 -2.88
C ASP A 89 -18.49 -13.23 -3.79
N THR A 90 -18.31 -12.00 -3.33
CA THR A 90 -18.55 -10.79 -4.15
C THR A 90 -17.42 -10.57 -5.17
N PRO A 91 -17.70 -10.03 -6.36
CA PRO A 91 -16.65 -9.59 -7.29
C PRO A 91 -15.63 -8.68 -6.58
N ALA A 92 -14.35 -8.93 -6.80
CA ALA A 92 -13.28 -8.16 -6.17
C ALA A 92 -12.19 -7.81 -7.18
N LEU A 93 -11.86 -6.51 -7.27
CA LEU A 93 -10.71 -6.02 -8.03
C LEU A 93 -9.53 -5.79 -7.09
N LEU A 94 -8.38 -6.36 -7.45
CA LEU A 94 -7.09 -6.18 -6.80
C LEU A 94 -6.17 -5.41 -7.74
N ILE A 95 -5.60 -4.31 -7.26
CA ILE A 95 -4.78 -3.38 -8.01
C ILE A 95 -3.44 -3.24 -7.29
N CYS A 96 -2.32 -3.37 -8.02
CA CYS A 96 -0.98 -3.19 -7.48
C CYS A 96 -0.10 -2.46 -8.49
N GLY A 97 0.79 -1.56 -8.04
CA GLY A 97 1.86 -1.06 -8.90
C GLY A 97 2.84 -2.16 -9.30
N VAL A 98 3.32 -2.14 -10.55
CA VAL A 98 4.32 -3.11 -11.06
C VAL A 98 5.62 -3.08 -10.23
N GLU A 99 5.96 -1.93 -9.67
CA GLU A 99 7.20 -1.67 -8.95
C GLU A 99 6.98 -1.61 -7.43
N ASP A 100 5.83 -2.08 -6.92
CA ASP A 100 5.54 -2.11 -5.47
C ASP A 100 6.49 -3.09 -4.76
N GLU A 101 7.40 -2.57 -3.94
CA GLU A 101 8.31 -3.38 -3.12
C GLU A 101 7.74 -3.74 -1.73
N ILE A 102 6.64 -3.12 -1.34
CA ILE A 102 5.95 -3.34 -0.08
C ILE A 102 5.00 -4.52 -0.29
N SER A 103 3.85 -4.33 -0.93
CA SER A 103 2.86 -5.37 -1.22
C SER A 103 3.01 -5.86 -2.65
N ARG A 104 4.11 -6.59 -2.88
CA ARG A 104 4.55 -6.99 -4.23
C ARG A 104 3.42 -7.58 -5.08
N PRO A 105 3.44 -7.34 -6.41
CA PRO A 105 2.42 -7.85 -7.34
C PRO A 105 2.07 -9.32 -7.15
N GLU A 106 3.04 -10.19 -6.90
CA GLU A 106 2.81 -11.63 -6.75
C GLU A 106 1.98 -11.96 -5.50
N GLU A 107 2.11 -11.16 -4.43
CA GLU A 107 1.29 -11.31 -3.22
C GLU A 107 -0.16 -10.92 -3.49
N MET A 108 -0.39 -9.84 -4.22
CA MET A 108 -1.74 -9.38 -4.59
C MET A 108 -2.39 -10.27 -5.65
N GLU A 109 -1.62 -10.78 -6.61
CA GLU A 109 -2.10 -11.77 -7.58
C GLU A 109 -2.54 -13.05 -6.87
N GLY A 110 -1.74 -13.53 -5.92
CA GLY A 110 -2.09 -14.69 -5.09
C GLY A 110 -3.37 -14.46 -4.27
N MET A 111 -3.58 -13.26 -3.75
CA MET A 111 -4.85 -12.92 -3.09
C MET A 111 -6.04 -12.98 -4.04
N ALA A 112 -5.90 -12.48 -5.27
CA ALA A 112 -6.96 -12.50 -6.27
C ALA A 112 -7.31 -13.94 -6.67
N ALA A 113 -6.28 -14.77 -6.88
CA ALA A 113 -6.45 -16.19 -7.23
C ALA A 113 -7.11 -17.01 -6.11
N ALA A 114 -6.98 -16.58 -4.84
CA ALA A 114 -7.63 -17.21 -3.71
C ALA A 114 -9.11 -16.81 -3.53
N MET A 115 -9.59 -15.77 -4.23
CA MET A 115 -10.99 -15.33 -4.20
C MET A 115 -11.76 -15.93 -5.38
N PRO A 116 -12.98 -16.48 -5.19
CA PRO A 116 -13.78 -17.05 -6.28
C PRO A 116 -14.00 -16.11 -7.46
N ASN A 117 -14.19 -14.81 -7.18
CA ASN A 117 -14.46 -13.78 -8.17
C ASN A 117 -13.38 -12.66 -8.15
N GLY A 118 -12.15 -13.02 -7.82
CA GLY A 118 -11.01 -12.12 -7.79
C GLY A 118 -10.47 -11.80 -9.18
N ARG A 119 -10.21 -10.52 -9.45
CA ARG A 119 -9.52 -10.04 -10.64
C ARG A 119 -8.29 -9.25 -10.21
N PHE A 120 -7.15 -9.54 -10.80
CA PHE A 120 -5.91 -8.83 -10.53
C PHE A 120 -5.48 -7.98 -11.73
N ILE A 121 -4.97 -6.78 -11.45
CA ILE A 121 -4.32 -5.93 -12.44
C ILE A 121 -3.05 -5.29 -11.88
N CYS A 122 -2.04 -5.19 -12.73
CA CYS A 122 -0.84 -4.41 -12.45
C CYS A 122 -0.94 -3.03 -13.09
N VAL A 123 -0.56 -2.00 -12.34
CA VAL A 123 -0.51 -0.61 -12.78
C VAL A 123 0.91 -0.31 -13.29
N PRO A 124 1.10 0.02 -14.58
CA PRO A 124 2.42 0.36 -15.09
C PRO A 124 2.91 1.67 -14.49
N ASP A 125 4.23 1.82 -14.41
CA ASP A 125 4.91 3.04 -13.91
C ASP A 125 4.45 3.46 -12.50
N ALA A 126 4.28 2.49 -11.60
CA ALA A 126 3.76 2.71 -10.26
C ALA A 126 4.37 1.73 -9.26
N GLY A 127 4.70 2.24 -8.07
CA GLY A 127 5.08 1.49 -6.89
C GLY A 127 3.89 1.28 -5.95
N HIS A 128 4.11 1.47 -4.65
CA HIS A 128 3.10 1.21 -3.61
C HIS A 128 1.97 2.25 -3.55
N MET A 129 2.12 3.38 -4.22
CA MET A 129 1.11 4.44 -4.24
C MET A 129 0.46 4.51 -5.61
N ALA A 130 -0.02 3.39 -6.15
CA ALA A 130 -0.49 3.30 -7.53
C ALA A 130 -1.56 4.36 -7.89
N PRO A 131 -2.55 4.70 -7.03
CA PRO A 131 -3.50 5.76 -7.31
C PRO A 131 -2.88 7.16 -7.42
N LEU A 132 -1.74 7.42 -6.74
CA LEU A 132 -1.00 8.67 -6.83
C LEU A 132 -0.10 8.70 -8.07
N GLU A 133 0.50 7.58 -8.42
CA GLU A 133 1.54 7.49 -9.45
C GLU A 133 0.94 7.40 -10.87
N ASN A 134 -0.13 6.63 -11.04
CA ASN A 134 -0.84 6.49 -12.31
C ASN A 134 -2.37 6.54 -12.13
N PRO A 135 -2.92 7.71 -11.73
CA PRO A 135 -4.33 7.87 -11.42
C PRO A 135 -5.23 7.55 -12.61
N GLU A 136 -4.82 7.88 -13.84
CA GLU A 136 -5.65 7.64 -15.02
C GLU A 136 -5.83 6.15 -15.29
N PHE A 137 -4.78 5.33 -15.13
CA PHE A 137 -4.90 3.88 -15.28
C PHE A 137 -5.76 3.28 -14.17
N VAL A 138 -5.49 3.64 -12.91
CA VAL A 138 -6.25 3.15 -11.76
C VAL A 138 -7.74 3.49 -11.88
N ASN A 139 -8.08 4.74 -12.20
CA ASN A 139 -9.48 5.16 -12.34
C ASN A 139 -10.18 4.42 -13.48
N ARG A 140 -9.56 4.29 -14.66
CA ARG A 140 -10.15 3.52 -15.77
C ARG A 140 -10.38 2.06 -15.39
N SER A 141 -9.47 1.46 -14.64
CA SER A 141 -9.62 0.08 -14.18
C SER A 141 -10.75 -0.09 -13.18
N ILE A 142 -10.92 0.87 -12.26
CA ILE A 142 -12.04 0.90 -11.33
C ILE A 142 -13.36 1.08 -12.10
N ASP A 143 -13.44 2.04 -13.02
CA ASP A 143 -14.62 2.29 -13.84
C ASP A 143 -15.00 1.05 -14.66
N ALA A 144 -14.02 0.42 -15.32
CA ALA A 144 -14.25 -0.81 -16.08
C ALA A 144 -14.76 -1.95 -15.20
N PHE A 145 -14.33 -2.04 -13.94
CA PHE A 145 -14.82 -3.04 -13.00
C PHE A 145 -16.22 -2.74 -12.46
N LEU A 146 -16.52 -1.48 -12.15
CA LEU A 146 -17.82 -1.08 -11.61
C LEU A 146 -18.93 -1.07 -12.65
N PHE A 147 -18.59 -0.77 -13.91
CA PHE A 147 -19.55 -0.58 -14.99
C PHE A 147 -19.41 -1.62 -16.11
N SER A 148 -18.67 -2.72 -15.90
CA SER A 148 -18.74 -3.87 -16.81
C SER A 148 -20.15 -4.47 -16.74
N ALA A 149 -20.86 -4.43 -17.88
CA ALA A 149 -22.16 -5.07 -18.08
C ALA A 149 -22.08 -6.60 -17.95
#